data_AF-A0A3D5KIQ8-F1
#
_entry.id   AF-A0A3D5KIQ8-F1
#
_cell.length_a   1.000
_cell.length_b   1.000
_cell.length_c   1.000
_cell.angle_alpha   90.00
_cell.angle_beta   90.00
_cell.angle_gamma   90.00
#
_symmetry.space_group_name_H-M   'P 1'
#
loop_
_entity.id
_entity.type
_entity.pdbx_description
1 polymer ?
#
loop_
_entity_poly.entity_id
_entity_poly.type
_entity_poly.pdbx_seq_one_letter_code
_entity_poly.pdbx_strand_id
1 'polypeptide(L)'
;MILEFKSDWQTMDSNFDRIKLLFESLKNIGFFERLFGWSKIKNQMIDASADLQKLISRIELVSQTESALSVERATSKGLNDSVTRLTTELQVVKEANKQIESLQRELTTALEQNKIYLKRGTELSNEVSVLRERLETTERELHKSIQQNTQLLKDEDFRKQEHAKGVESLKNIQDRIQNDRNRELQERKDAEINRIHRLRETWSAHQENVKNMIKAICSRYTIEYVDKVPFKGEPDNTIKISDEFVVFDAKSPAGDDLSNFRNYLKAQSESAKKYAKEPDVRKDIFLVVPSNTLDSLDQFVFRLADYNVFVISIDSLEPVILSLQKIEEYEFAEQLSPEERENICRVLGKFVHLSKRRIQIDGFFTRQFFELVYRSEADLPKDILEKVSEFERAEKINPPIERRAKHISAKELEQETSSLKSEANAKGILTEESILSSRLNKLPLYSTEPDPEKKDEQGDLFD
;
A
#
# COMPACT_ATOMS: atom_id res chain seq x y z
N MET A 1 -1.24 67.30 138.11
CA MET A 1 -0.51 66.57 139.17
C MET A 1 0.81 67.21 139.62
N ILE A 2 1.55 67.96 138.77
CA ILE A 2 2.82 68.60 139.19
C ILE A 2 2.62 70.02 139.80
N LEU A 3 1.48 70.68 139.55
CA LEU A 3 1.23 72.06 140.01
C LEU A 3 0.56 72.18 141.39
N GLU A 4 -0.05 71.12 141.93
CA GLU A 4 -0.65 71.14 143.30
C GLU A 4 0.38 70.91 144.41
N PHE A 5 1.49 70.21 144.12
CA PHE A 5 2.47 69.84 145.15
C PHE A 5 3.30 71.02 145.67
N LYS A 6 3.35 72.15 144.93
CA LYS A 6 4.17 73.33 145.28
C LYS A 6 3.47 74.26 146.30
N SER A 7 2.15 74.18 146.42
CA SER A 7 1.32 74.97 147.35
C SER A 7 1.45 74.46 148.80
N ASP A 8 1.57 73.15 149.00
CA ASP A 8 1.61 72.54 150.33
C ASP A 8 2.93 72.74 151.09
N TRP A 9 4.03 73.07 150.40
CA TRP A 9 5.32 73.34 151.05
C TRP A 9 5.39 74.71 151.74
N GLN A 10 4.69 75.74 151.24
CA GLN A 10 4.71 77.09 151.83
C GLN A 10 3.96 77.19 153.17
N THR A 11 3.03 76.28 153.45
CA THR A 11 2.30 76.25 154.73
C THR A 11 3.07 75.56 155.85
N MET A 12 4.14 74.80 155.54
CA MET A 12 4.98 74.15 156.55
C MET A 12 5.85 75.15 157.34
N ASP A 13 6.38 76.19 156.70
CA ASP A 13 7.26 77.18 157.35
C ASP A 13 6.52 78.02 158.41
N SER A 14 5.29 78.45 158.12
CA SER A 14 4.46 79.26 159.04
C SER A 14 4.19 78.56 160.38
N ASN A 15 4.05 77.23 160.38
CA ASN A 15 3.70 76.46 161.58
C ASN A 15 4.91 76.25 162.51
N PHE A 16 6.12 76.19 161.94
CA PHE A 16 7.36 76.06 162.72
C PHE A 16 7.78 77.39 163.38
N ASP A 17 7.49 78.53 162.74
CA ASP A 17 7.86 79.85 163.25
C ASP A 17 7.14 80.23 164.56
N ARG A 18 5.88 79.82 164.72
CA ARG A 18 5.11 80.05 165.97
C ARG A 18 5.63 79.25 167.15
N ILE A 19 6.09 78.01 166.89
CA ILE A 19 6.71 77.14 167.91
C ILE A 19 8.07 77.71 168.35
N LYS A 20 8.85 78.27 167.42
CA LYS A 20 10.11 78.98 167.75
C LYS A 20 9.89 80.21 168.62
N LEU A 21 8.87 81.03 168.32
CA LEU A 21 8.51 82.23 169.10
C LEU A 21 8.15 81.92 170.56
N LEU A 22 7.55 80.76 170.83
CA LEU A 22 7.24 80.28 172.18
C LEU A 22 8.50 79.88 172.94
N PHE A 23 9.47 79.27 172.25
CA PHE A 23 10.73 78.86 172.86
C PHE A 23 11.63 80.07 173.18
N GLU A 24 11.61 81.11 172.34
CA GLU A 24 12.30 82.38 172.60
C GLU A 24 11.69 83.16 173.79
N SER A 25 10.36 83.20 173.91
CA SER A 25 9.70 83.91 175.02
C SER A 25 9.96 83.25 176.38
N LEU A 26 10.08 81.92 176.43
CA LEU A 26 10.45 81.18 177.63
C LEU A 26 11.92 81.38 178.06
N LYS A 27 12.80 81.69 177.11
CA LYS A 27 14.25 81.78 177.34
C LYS A 27 14.69 83.11 177.98
N ASN A 28 13.94 84.20 177.77
CA ASN A 28 14.31 85.56 178.19
C ASN A 28 13.49 86.13 179.37
N ILE A 29 12.79 85.30 180.14
CA ILE A 29 11.90 85.74 181.23
C ILE A 29 12.66 86.24 182.49
N GLY A 30 12.36 87.47 182.92
CA GLY A 30 12.92 88.10 184.14
C GLY A 30 12.10 87.91 185.43
N PHE A 31 12.65 88.31 186.59
CA PHE A 31 12.07 88.07 187.93
C PHE A 31 10.64 88.63 188.12
N PHE A 32 10.35 89.82 187.58
CA PHE A 32 9.01 90.42 187.66
C PHE A 32 8.01 89.83 186.65
N GLU A 33 8.46 89.31 185.51
CA GLU A 33 7.59 88.63 184.52
C GLU A 33 7.16 87.22 184.97
N ARG A 34 7.90 86.57 185.88
CA ARG A 34 7.49 85.28 186.49
C ARG A 34 6.33 85.39 187.48
N LEU A 35 6.17 86.53 188.15
CA LEU A 35 5.09 86.74 189.14
C LEU A 35 3.80 87.26 188.50
N PHE A 36 3.88 87.99 187.37
CA PHE A 36 2.72 88.67 186.78
C PHE A 36 2.49 88.44 185.27
N GLY A 37 3.30 87.62 184.57
CA GLY A 37 3.24 87.43 183.11
C GLY A 37 2.46 86.21 182.58
N TRP A 38 1.82 85.41 183.45
CA TRP A 38 1.25 84.09 183.11
C TRP A 38 0.13 84.10 182.05
N SER A 39 -0.53 85.23 181.83
CA SER A 39 -1.55 85.39 180.79
C SER A 39 -1.00 85.20 179.37
N LYS A 40 0.19 85.75 179.08
CA LYS A 40 0.78 85.74 177.72
C LYS A 40 1.32 84.37 177.32
N ILE A 41 1.96 83.67 178.26
CA ILE A 41 2.51 82.32 178.06
C ILE A 41 1.40 81.30 177.84
N LYS A 42 0.27 81.43 178.56
CA LYS A 42 -0.89 80.55 178.39
C LYS A 42 -1.47 80.62 176.96
N ASN A 43 -1.61 81.82 176.40
CA ASN A 43 -2.13 81.97 175.03
C ASN A 43 -1.17 81.39 173.98
N GLN A 44 0.14 81.60 174.14
CA GLN A 44 1.12 81.00 173.24
C GLN A 44 1.10 79.46 173.30
N MET A 45 0.91 78.87 174.49
CA MET A 45 0.86 77.42 174.67
C MET A 45 -0.39 76.78 174.04
N ILE A 46 -1.53 77.47 174.07
CA ILE A 46 -2.77 77.01 173.43
C ILE A 46 -2.60 76.98 171.91
N ASP A 47 -2.03 78.04 171.32
CA ASP A 47 -1.79 78.11 169.88
C ASP A 47 -0.80 77.03 169.40
N ALA A 48 0.28 76.77 170.17
CA ALA A 48 1.23 75.71 169.84
C ALA A 48 0.65 74.29 169.94
N SER A 49 -0.31 74.05 170.84
CA SER A 49 -0.96 72.74 170.97
C SER A 49 -1.87 72.40 169.79
N ALA A 50 -2.51 73.42 169.19
CA ALA A 50 -3.39 73.24 168.04
C ALA A 50 -2.61 72.87 166.77
N ASP A 51 -1.41 73.41 166.59
CA ASP A 51 -0.56 73.09 165.43
C ASP A 51 0.06 71.68 165.52
N LEU A 52 0.36 71.19 166.74
CA LEU A 52 0.88 69.84 166.96
C LEU A 52 -0.17 68.75 166.66
N GLN A 53 -1.45 69.00 166.94
CA GLN A 53 -2.54 68.08 166.57
C GLN A 53 -2.76 67.99 165.04
N LYS A 54 -2.47 69.04 164.27
CA LYS A 54 -2.56 69.01 162.79
C LYS A 54 -1.44 68.23 162.11
N LEU A 55 -0.26 68.16 162.73
CA LEU A 55 0.86 67.37 162.21
C LEU A 55 0.64 65.87 162.38
N ILE A 56 0.01 65.45 163.48
CA ILE A 56 -0.28 64.04 163.77
C ILE A 56 -1.29 63.47 162.75
N SER A 57 -2.32 64.23 162.35
CA SER A 57 -3.33 63.74 161.39
C SER A 57 -2.84 63.67 159.93
N ARG A 58 -1.79 64.42 159.54
CA ARG A 58 -1.22 64.33 158.19
C ARG A 58 -0.26 63.15 158.01
N ILE A 59 0.37 62.66 159.08
CA ILE A 59 1.26 61.50 159.02
C ILE A 59 0.48 60.20 158.72
N GLU A 60 -0.76 60.07 159.20
CA GLU A 60 -1.64 58.95 158.85
C GLU A 60 -2.07 58.93 157.37
N LEU A 61 -2.17 60.09 156.72
CA LEU A 61 -2.61 60.18 155.32
C LEU A 61 -1.55 59.67 154.34
N VAL A 62 -0.27 59.88 154.64
CA VAL A 62 0.85 59.48 153.75
C VAL A 62 1.00 57.95 153.71
N SER A 63 0.78 57.25 154.83
CA SER A 63 0.86 55.79 154.89
C SER A 63 -0.19 55.08 154.02
N GLN A 64 -1.35 55.69 153.75
CA GLN A 64 -2.38 55.11 152.89
C GLN A 64 -2.07 55.26 151.40
N THR A 65 -1.30 56.29 151.00
CA THR A 65 -0.98 56.52 149.58
C THR A 65 0.08 55.56 149.03
N GLU A 66 0.97 55.06 149.87
CA GLU A 66 2.05 54.16 149.46
C GLU A 66 1.52 52.75 149.12
N SER A 67 0.44 52.28 149.77
CA SER A 67 -0.15 50.98 149.46
C SER A 67 -0.94 50.96 148.15
N ALA A 68 -1.51 52.09 147.71
CA ALA A 68 -2.25 52.18 146.46
C ALA A 68 -1.33 52.07 145.21
N LEU A 69 -0.10 52.56 145.32
CA LEU A 69 0.83 52.67 144.19
C LEU A 69 1.50 51.33 143.80
N SER A 70 1.48 50.33 144.69
CA SER A 70 2.01 48.98 144.40
C SER A 70 1.03 48.14 143.55
N VAL A 71 -0.28 48.36 143.73
CA VAL A 71 -1.35 47.67 143.00
C VAL A 71 -1.38 48.11 141.53
N GLU A 72 -1.16 49.39 141.25
CA GLU A 72 -1.19 49.95 139.88
C GLU A 72 0.02 49.54 139.03
N ARG A 73 1.16 49.19 139.66
CA ARG A 73 2.30 48.57 138.95
C ARG A 73 2.03 47.14 138.51
N ALA A 74 1.24 46.38 139.27
CA ALA A 74 0.90 45.00 138.92
C ALA A 74 -0.06 44.92 137.72
N THR A 75 -1.03 45.84 137.63
CA THR A 75 -1.97 45.91 136.50
C THR A 75 -1.29 46.29 135.18
N SER A 76 -0.34 47.24 135.21
CA SER A 76 0.42 47.64 134.00
C SER A 76 1.26 46.51 133.42
N LYS A 77 1.76 45.59 134.25
CA LYS A 77 2.53 44.43 133.77
C LYS A 77 1.64 43.42 133.03
N GLY A 78 0.44 43.15 133.55
CA GLY A 78 -0.53 42.24 132.91
C GLY A 78 -1.04 42.73 131.55
N LEU A 79 -1.19 44.05 131.37
CA LEU A 79 -1.53 44.65 130.07
C LEU A 79 -0.43 44.45 129.02
N ASN A 80 0.84 44.52 129.41
CA ASN A 80 1.96 44.36 128.49
C ASN A 80 2.10 42.91 127.98
N ASP A 81 1.79 41.93 128.82
CA ASP A 81 1.75 40.50 128.43
C ASP A 81 0.59 40.22 127.45
N SER A 82 -0.56 40.91 127.58
CA SER A 82 -1.65 40.82 126.61
C SER A 82 -1.29 41.45 125.25
N VAL A 83 -0.57 42.57 125.24
CA VAL A 83 -0.11 43.22 124.00
C VAL A 83 0.85 42.32 123.24
N THR A 84 1.79 41.68 123.93
CA THR A 84 2.75 40.75 123.28
C THR A 84 2.06 39.53 122.66
N ARG A 85 1.04 38.96 123.33
CA ARG A 85 0.21 37.89 122.72
C ARG A 85 -0.49 38.34 121.45
N LEU A 86 -1.16 39.51 121.46
CA LEU A 86 -1.86 40.02 120.28
C LEU A 86 -0.92 40.28 119.10
N THR A 87 0.31 40.75 119.35
CA THR A 87 1.31 40.89 118.28
C THR A 87 1.72 39.56 117.65
N THR A 88 1.82 38.48 118.44
CA THR A 88 2.14 37.15 117.89
C THR A 88 1.00 36.58 117.05
N GLU A 89 -0.25 36.75 117.48
CA GLU A 89 -1.43 36.33 116.71
C GLU A 89 -1.55 37.10 115.39
N LEU A 90 -1.30 38.41 115.40
CA LEU A 90 -1.29 39.24 114.19
C LEU A 90 -0.24 38.75 113.16
N GLN A 91 0.90 38.25 113.63
CA GLN A 91 1.97 37.75 112.77
C GLN A 91 1.58 36.42 112.10
N VAL A 92 0.88 35.53 112.82
CA VAL A 92 0.33 34.29 112.27
C VAL A 92 -0.71 34.58 111.17
N VAL A 93 -1.61 35.55 111.41
CA VAL A 93 -2.63 35.96 110.43
C VAL A 93 -1.99 36.54 109.16
N LYS A 94 -0.92 37.33 109.29
CA LYS A 94 -0.20 37.87 108.13
C LYS A 94 0.42 36.78 107.27
N GLU A 95 0.97 35.74 107.88
CA GLU A 95 1.58 34.64 107.13
C GLU A 95 0.53 33.76 106.45
N ALA A 96 -0.62 33.52 107.09
CA ALA A 96 -1.76 32.87 106.47
C ALA A 96 -2.30 33.67 105.26
N ASN A 97 -2.38 35.01 105.36
CA ASN A 97 -2.80 35.86 104.24
C ASN A 97 -1.86 35.76 103.03
N LYS A 98 -0.54 35.69 103.25
CA LYS A 98 0.42 35.47 102.14
C LYS A 98 0.21 34.12 101.45
N GLN A 99 -0.07 33.06 102.21
CA GLN A 99 -0.38 31.74 101.65
C GLN A 99 -1.69 31.74 100.85
N ILE A 100 -2.70 32.47 101.31
CA ILE A 100 -3.95 32.64 100.56
C ILE A 100 -3.67 33.37 99.24
N GLU A 101 -2.86 34.43 99.25
CA GLU A 101 -2.49 35.16 98.03
C GLU A 101 -1.71 34.29 97.04
N SER A 102 -0.80 33.42 97.50
CA SER A 102 -0.07 32.49 96.62
C SER A 102 -0.99 31.45 95.99
N LEU A 103 -1.88 30.84 96.80
CA LEU A 103 -2.86 29.87 96.31
C LEU A 103 -3.85 30.49 95.32
N GLN A 104 -4.26 31.75 95.55
CA GLN A 104 -5.12 32.48 94.60
C GLN A 104 -4.42 32.67 93.25
N ARG A 105 -3.12 32.99 93.23
CA ARG A 105 -2.35 33.10 91.98
C ARG A 105 -2.27 31.75 91.27
N GLU A 106 -1.93 30.68 91.98
CA GLU A 106 -1.88 29.33 91.40
C GLU A 106 -3.24 28.91 90.81
N LEU A 107 -4.33 29.16 91.54
CA LEU A 107 -5.68 28.89 91.05
C LEU A 107 -6.00 29.67 89.77
N THR A 108 -5.62 30.95 89.70
CA THR A 108 -5.84 31.75 88.47
C THR A 108 -5.03 31.22 87.28
N THR A 109 -3.80 30.78 87.49
CA THR A 109 -2.98 30.18 86.42
C THR A 109 -3.53 28.84 85.95
N ALA A 110 -3.99 27.99 86.87
CA ALA A 110 -4.60 26.71 86.55
C ALA A 110 -5.92 26.88 85.79
N LEU A 111 -6.74 27.87 86.16
CA LEU A 111 -7.97 28.21 85.44
C LEU A 111 -7.68 28.64 83.99
N GLU A 112 -6.64 29.45 83.77
CA GLU A 112 -6.30 29.90 82.43
C GLU A 112 -5.74 28.75 81.57
N GLN A 113 -4.91 27.88 82.14
CA GLN A 113 -4.46 26.66 81.47
C GLN A 113 -5.63 25.74 81.11
N ASN A 114 -6.60 25.56 82.00
CA ASN A 114 -7.78 24.75 81.75
C ASN A 114 -8.60 25.29 80.56
N LYS A 115 -8.76 26.62 80.46
CA LYS A 115 -9.40 27.24 79.28
C LYS A 115 -8.64 26.95 77.99
N ILE A 116 -7.30 26.98 78.01
CA ILE A 116 -6.48 26.66 76.83
C ILE A 116 -6.67 25.20 76.42
N TYR A 117 -6.62 24.26 77.39
CA TYR A 117 -6.87 22.85 77.11
C TYR A 117 -8.27 22.59 76.58
N LEU A 118 -9.28 23.28 77.11
CA LEU A 118 -10.65 23.19 76.60
C LEU A 118 -10.73 23.65 75.13
N LYS A 119 -10.13 24.80 74.80
CA LYS A 119 -10.06 25.29 73.41
C LYS A 119 -9.35 24.31 72.48
N ARG A 120 -8.23 23.73 72.94
CA ARG A 120 -7.51 22.74 72.13
C ARG A 120 -8.32 21.46 71.94
N GLY A 121 -9.05 21.03 72.97
CA GLY A 121 -9.95 19.88 72.90
C GLY A 121 -11.08 20.10 71.89
N THR A 122 -11.68 21.30 71.84
CA THR A 122 -12.73 21.61 70.87
C THR A 122 -12.18 21.71 69.44
N GLU A 123 -10.99 22.31 69.24
CA GLU A 123 -10.30 22.32 67.95
C GLU A 123 -10.03 20.91 67.42
N LEU A 124 -9.41 20.05 68.23
CA LEU A 124 -9.12 18.67 67.85
C LEU A 124 -10.41 17.88 67.57
N SER A 125 -11.47 18.10 68.34
CA SER A 125 -12.76 17.45 68.08
C SER A 125 -13.35 17.88 66.74
N ASN A 126 -13.20 19.15 66.36
CA ASN A 126 -13.63 19.65 65.06
C ASN A 126 -12.78 19.08 63.92
N GLU A 127 -11.45 19.02 64.07
CA GLU A 127 -10.55 18.41 63.09
C GLU A 127 -10.89 16.94 62.84
N VAL A 128 -11.12 16.17 63.91
CA VAL A 128 -11.54 14.76 63.80
C VAL A 128 -12.88 14.63 63.08
N SER A 129 -13.84 15.54 63.35
CA SER A 129 -15.12 15.55 62.63
C SER A 129 -14.95 15.79 61.13
N VAL A 130 -14.13 16.77 60.74
CA VAL A 130 -13.87 17.09 59.32
C VAL A 130 -13.12 15.96 58.63
N LEU A 131 -12.14 15.33 59.29
CA LEU A 131 -11.40 14.21 58.73
C LEU A 131 -12.30 12.98 58.52
N ARG A 132 -13.24 12.71 59.44
CA ARG A 132 -14.22 11.64 59.27
C ARG A 132 -15.13 11.87 58.07
N GLU A 133 -15.62 13.10 57.90
CA GLU A 133 -16.46 13.46 56.74
C GLU A 133 -15.69 13.28 55.41
N ARG A 134 -14.43 13.75 55.35
CA ARG A 134 -13.58 13.57 54.18
C ARG A 134 -13.26 12.10 53.88
N LEU A 135 -13.05 11.29 54.90
CA LEU A 135 -12.84 9.86 54.74
C LEU A 135 -14.07 9.23 54.10
N GLU A 136 -15.26 9.51 54.64
CA GLU A 136 -16.52 8.98 54.12
C GLU A 136 -16.79 9.43 52.68
N THR A 137 -16.50 10.69 52.32
CA THR A 137 -16.65 11.17 50.94
C THR A 137 -15.68 10.45 49.99
N THR A 138 -14.43 10.25 50.42
CA THR A 138 -13.41 9.56 49.62
C THR A 138 -13.75 8.08 49.43
N GLU A 139 -14.27 7.42 50.46
CA GLU A 139 -14.75 6.03 50.38
C GLU A 139 -15.92 5.89 49.40
N ARG A 140 -16.86 6.84 49.41
CA ARG A 140 -17.96 6.89 48.44
C ARG A 140 -17.46 7.06 47.00
N GLU A 141 -16.50 7.96 46.78
CA GLU A 141 -15.88 8.17 45.46
C GLU A 141 -15.09 6.95 44.98
N LEU A 142 -14.36 6.29 45.88
CA LEU A 142 -13.65 5.06 45.61
C LEU A 142 -14.62 3.95 45.18
N HIS A 143 -15.71 3.76 45.93
CA HIS A 143 -16.74 2.77 45.57
C HIS A 143 -17.38 3.06 44.21
N LYS A 144 -17.68 4.34 43.90
CA LYS A 144 -18.21 4.75 42.60
C LYS A 144 -17.22 4.45 41.47
N SER A 145 -15.93 4.74 41.69
CA SER A 145 -14.87 4.48 40.71
C SER A 145 -14.67 2.98 40.47
N ILE A 146 -14.73 2.15 41.52
CA ILE A 146 -14.69 0.69 41.41
C ILE A 146 -15.87 0.15 40.61
N GLN A 147 -17.08 0.64 40.87
CA GLN A 147 -18.27 0.25 40.10
C GLN A 147 -18.15 0.63 38.62
N GLN A 148 -17.69 1.84 38.32
CA GLN A 148 -17.45 2.30 36.95
C GLN A 148 -16.40 1.45 36.23
N ASN A 149 -15.26 1.16 36.86
CA ASN A 149 -14.23 0.29 36.28
C ASN A 149 -14.76 -1.11 36.01
N THR A 150 -15.55 -1.67 36.92
CA THR A 150 -16.17 -2.99 36.74
C THR A 150 -17.13 -3.00 35.55
N GLN A 151 -17.91 -1.93 35.36
CA GLN A 151 -18.80 -1.79 34.22
C GLN A 151 -18.02 -1.66 32.91
N LEU A 152 -16.99 -0.81 32.88
CA LEU A 152 -16.16 -0.63 31.69
C LEU A 152 -15.45 -1.92 31.27
N LEU A 153 -14.96 -2.72 32.22
CA LEU A 153 -14.37 -4.04 31.92
C LEU A 153 -15.38 -4.99 31.29
N LYS A 154 -16.61 -5.04 31.81
CA LYS A 154 -17.69 -5.86 31.23
C LYS A 154 -18.06 -5.40 29.82
N ASP A 155 -18.16 -4.09 29.61
CA ASP A 155 -18.48 -3.53 28.30
C ASP A 155 -17.34 -3.79 27.30
N GLU A 156 -16.08 -3.72 27.73
CA GLU A 156 -14.91 -4.06 26.89
C GLU A 156 -14.89 -5.54 26.52
N ASP A 157 -15.15 -6.44 27.47
CA ASP A 157 -15.24 -7.88 27.21
C ASP A 157 -16.40 -8.21 26.26
N PHE A 158 -17.56 -7.57 26.44
CA PHE A 158 -18.69 -7.71 25.53
C PHE A 158 -18.34 -7.24 24.12
N ARG A 159 -17.70 -6.07 23.99
CA ARG A 159 -17.23 -5.56 22.69
C ARG A 159 -16.22 -6.50 22.04
N LYS A 160 -15.27 -7.06 22.79
CA LYS A 160 -14.31 -8.05 22.28
C LYS A 160 -15.01 -9.30 21.75
N GLN A 161 -16.01 -9.80 22.46
CA GLN A 161 -16.79 -10.96 22.02
C GLN A 161 -17.59 -10.66 20.74
N GLU A 162 -18.27 -9.52 20.67
CA GLU A 162 -19.02 -9.12 19.47
C GLU A 162 -18.09 -8.89 18.27
N HIS A 163 -16.93 -8.24 18.48
CA HIS A 163 -15.92 -8.11 17.43
C HIS A 163 -15.39 -9.47 16.97
N ALA A 164 -15.12 -10.40 17.90
CA ALA A 164 -14.65 -11.75 17.55
C ALA A 164 -15.69 -12.51 16.70
N LYS A 165 -16.98 -12.47 17.09
CA LYS A 165 -18.07 -13.06 16.30
C LYS A 165 -18.20 -12.41 14.94
N GLY A 166 -18.09 -11.08 14.87
CA GLY A 166 -18.12 -10.33 13.61
C GLY A 166 -16.97 -10.72 12.67
N VAL A 167 -15.75 -10.85 13.20
CA VAL A 167 -14.58 -11.29 12.44
C VAL A 167 -14.72 -12.74 11.97
N GLU A 168 -15.25 -13.63 12.81
CA GLU A 168 -15.52 -15.01 12.42
C GLU A 168 -16.57 -15.10 11.30
N SER A 169 -17.65 -14.31 11.40
CA SER A 169 -18.67 -14.21 10.36
C SER A 169 -18.08 -13.70 9.04
N LEU A 170 -17.26 -12.66 9.08
CA LEU A 170 -16.58 -12.12 7.90
C LEU A 170 -15.62 -13.13 7.27
N LYS A 171 -14.86 -13.86 8.08
CA LYS A 171 -13.97 -14.93 7.61
C LYS A 171 -14.76 -16.03 6.90
N ASN A 172 -15.87 -16.47 7.49
CA ASN A 172 -16.74 -17.47 6.88
C ASN A 172 -17.33 -16.99 5.54
N ILE A 173 -17.69 -15.71 5.42
CA ILE A 173 -18.17 -15.12 4.16
C ILE A 173 -17.03 -15.06 3.13
N GLN A 174 -15.84 -14.62 3.55
CA GLN A 174 -14.66 -14.56 2.69
C GLN A 174 -14.30 -15.94 2.14
N ASP A 175 -14.27 -16.97 3.00
CA ASP A 175 -13.98 -18.34 2.61
C ASP A 175 -15.03 -18.89 1.63
N ARG A 176 -16.32 -18.57 1.83
CA ARG A 176 -17.38 -18.92 0.88
C ARG A 176 -17.19 -18.26 -0.48
N ILE A 177 -16.93 -16.94 -0.50
CA ILE A 177 -16.69 -16.19 -1.75
C ILE A 177 -15.46 -16.76 -2.48
N GLN A 178 -14.39 -17.07 -1.76
CA GLN A 178 -13.18 -17.63 -2.35
C GLN A 178 -13.44 -19.01 -2.94
N ASN A 179 -14.19 -19.86 -2.25
CA ASN A 179 -14.57 -21.19 -2.74
C ASN A 179 -15.49 -21.10 -3.96
N ASP A 180 -16.49 -20.21 -3.95
CA ASP A 180 -17.39 -20.02 -5.09
C ASP A 180 -16.63 -19.50 -6.32
N ARG A 181 -15.71 -18.55 -6.14
CA ARG A 181 -14.87 -18.02 -7.22
C ARG A 181 -13.91 -19.07 -7.78
N ASN A 182 -13.33 -19.89 -6.91
CA ASN A 182 -12.50 -21.02 -7.32
C ASN A 182 -13.32 -22.05 -8.11
N ARG A 183 -14.55 -22.34 -7.67
CA ARG A 183 -15.47 -23.24 -8.37
C ARG A 183 -15.84 -22.70 -9.75
N GLU A 184 -16.24 -21.43 -9.85
CA GLU A 184 -16.57 -20.81 -11.15
C GLU A 184 -15.37 -20.83 -12.11
N LEU A 185 -14.18 -20.55 -11.60
CA LEU A 185 -12.95 -20.60 -12.39
C LEU A 185 -12.63 -22.03 -12.86
N GLN A 186 -12.88 -23.03 -12.02
CA GLN A 186 -12.71 -24.43 -12.38
C GLN A 186 -13.75 -24.87 -13.42
N GLU A 187 -15.02 -24.54 -13.23
CA GLU A 187 -16.11 -24.83 -14.19
C GLU A 187 -15.83 -24.22 -15.56
N ARG A 188 -15.33 -22.97 -15.62
CA ARG A 188 -14.92 -22.33 -16.88
C ARG A 188 -13.76 -23.04 -17.56
N LYS A 189 -12.74 -23.47 -16.79
CA LYS A 189 -11.61 -24.24 -17.33
C LYS A 189 -12.06 -25.60 -17.86
N ASP A 190 -12.90 -26.29 -17.11
CA ASP A 190 -13.41 -27.61 -17.49
C ASP A 190 -14.31 -27.49 -18.73
N ALA A 191 -15.12 -26.44 -18.84
CA ALA A 191 -15.92 -26.15 -20.04
C ALA A 191 -15.04 -25.91 -21.28
N GLU A 192 -13.95 -25.14 -21.14
CA GLU A 192 -13.03 -24.89 -22.25
C GLU A 192 -12.24 -26.13 -22.64
N ILE A 193 -11.78 -26.94 -21.68
CA ILE A 193 -11.13 -28.23 -21.93
C ILE A 193 -12.09 -29.16 -22.68
N ASN A 194 -13.34 -29.25 -22.23
CA ASN A 194 -14.36 -30.07 -22.88
C ASN A 194 -14.67 -29.57 -24.30
N ARG A 195 -14.67 -28.25 -24.53
CA ARG A 195 -14.82 -27.68 -25.86
C ARG A 195 -13.68 -28.10 -26.78
N ILE A 196 -12.43 -27.93 -26.33
CA ILE A 196 -11.23 -28.33 -27.10
C ILE A 196 -11.24 -29.84 -27.38
N HIS A 197 -11.63 -30.66 -26.41
CA HIS A 197 -11.73 -32.11 -26.58
C HIS A 197 -12.74 -32.48 -27.66
N ARG A 198 -13.96 -31.90 -27.61
CA ARG A 198 -15.00 -32.13 -28.63
C ARG A 198 -14.54 -31.69 -30.03
N LEU A 199 -13.83 -30.57 -30.14
CA LEU A 199 -13.29 -30.11 -31.43
C LEU A 199 -12.23 -31.07 -31.99
N ARG A 200 -11.39 -31.64 -31.13
CA ARG A 200 -10.41 -32.66 -31.54
C ARG A 200 -11.10 -33.97 -31.94
N GLU A 201 -12.14 -34.36 -31.24
CA GLU A 201 -12.96 -35.52 -31.59
C GLU A 201 -13.67 -35.35 -32.93
N THR A 202 -14.30 -34.20 -33.19
CA THR A 202 -14.97 -33.94 -34.49
C THR A 202 -13.98 -33.93 -35.64
N TRP A 203 -12.78 -33.35 -35.44
CA TRP A 203 -11.71 -33.39 -36.45
C TRP A 203 -11.21 -34.82 -36.70
N SER A 204 -10.88 -35.56 -35.64
CA SER A 204 -10.43 -36.94 -35.75
C SER A 204 -11.48 -37.85 -36.39
N ALA A 205 -12.76 -37.65 -36.05
CA ALA A 205 -13.88 -38.39 -36.62
C ALA A 205 -14.04 -38.08 -38.12
N HIS A 206 -13.91 -36.81 -38.52
CA HIS A 206 -13.95 -36.44 -39.93
C HIS A 206 -12.79 -37.05 -40.73
N GLN A 207 -11.56 -36.94 -40.22
CA GLN A 207 -10.37 -37.51 -40.84
C GLN A 207 -10.50 -39.03 -41.01
N GLU A 208 -10.94 -39.73 -39.97
CA GLU A 208 -11.16 -41.18 -40.00
C GLU A 208 -12.30 -41.57 -40.96
N ASN A 209 -13.39 -40.79 -41.01
CA ASN A 209 -14.48 -41.02 -41.95
C ASN A 209 -14.01 -40.85 -43.42
N VAL A 210 -13.27 -39.79 -43.72
CA VAL A 210 -12.69 -39.57 -45.06
C VAL A 210 -11.76 -40.71 -45.45
N LYS A 211 -10.89 -41.16 -44.53
CA LYS A 211 -10.00 -42.28 -44.76
C LYS A 211 -10.74 -43.57 -45.07
N ASN A 212 -11.74 -43.91 -44.26
CA ASN A 212 -12.54 -45.13 -44.46
C ASN A 212 -13.34 -45.07 -45.77
N MET A 213 -13.88 -43.91 -46.14
CA MET A 213 -14.56 -43.70 -47.41
C MET A 213 -13.62 -43.89 -48.61
N ILE A 214 -12.43 -43.29 -48.58
CA ILE A 214 -11.44 -43.44 -49.66
C ILE A 214 -11.01 -44.90 -49.79
N LYS A 215 -10.72 -45.60 -48.67
CA LYS A 215 -10.36 -47.03 -48.68
C LYS A 215 -11.49 -47.90 -49.27
N ALA A 216 -12.75 -47.60 -48.94
CA ALA A 216 -13.90 -48.29 -49.50
C ALA A 216 -14.04 -48.05 -51.01
N ILE A 217 -13.87 -46.79 -51.47
CA ILE A 217 -13.89 -46.44 -52.90
C ILE A 217 -12.76 -47.17 -53.64
N CYS A 218 -11.54 -47.14 -53.10
CA CYS A 218 -10.38 -47.81 -53.69
C CYS A 218 -10.60 -49.33 -53.81
N SER A 219 -11.16 -49.95 -52.76
CA SER A 219 -11.46 -51.39 -52.75
C SER A 219 -12.55 -51.76 -53.77
N ARG A 220 -13.55 -50.89 -53.96
CA ARG A 220 -14.66 -51.13 -54.91
C ARG A 220 -14.23 -50.98 -56.37
N TYR A 221 -13.34 -50.04 -56.67
CA TYR A 221 -12.91 -49.71 -58.04
C TYR A 221 -11.51 -50.23 -58.40
N THR A 222 -10.90 -51.05 -57.54
CA THR A 222 -9.56 -51.64 -57.72
C THR A 222 -8.48 -50.56 -57.94
N ILE A 223 -8.55 -49.47 -57.17
CA ILE A 223 -7.54 -48.40 -57.17
C ILE A 223 -6.54 -48.68 -56.04
N GLU A 224 -5.26 -48.44 -56.28
CA GLU A 224 -4.22 -48.65 -55.28
C GLU A 224 -4.22 -47.52 -54.23
N TYR A 225 -4.54 -47.88 -52.98
CA TYR A 225 -4.42 -46.97 -51.83
C TYR A 225 -3.05 -47.13 -51.18
N VAL A 226 -2.38 -46.00 -50.92
CA VAL A 226 -1.01 -45.97 -50.41
C VAL A 226 -1.02 -45.42 -48.97
N ASP A 227 -0.94 -46.32 -47.99
CA ASP A 227 -0.91 -45.95 -46.55
C ASP A 227 0.38 -45.21 -46.17
N LYS A 228 1.52 -45.56 -46.78
CA LYS A 228 2.81 -44.92 -46.50
C LYS A 228 3.47 -44.47 -47.81
N VAL A 229 3.53 -43.17 -48.00
CA VAL A 229 4.09 -42.57 -49.22
C VAL A 229 5.63 -42.62 -49.23
N PRO A 230 6.26 -42.78 -50.42
CA PRO A 230 7.71 -42.83 -50.56
C PRO A 230 8.40 -41.46 -50.61
N PHE A 231 7.64 -40.36 -50.56
CA PHE A 231 8.13 -38.99 -50.69
C PHE A 231 8.03 -38.18 -49.39
N LYS A 232 8.60 -36.97 -49.36
CA LYS A 232 8.65 -36.16 -48.14
C LYS A 232 7.30 -35.49 -47.84
N GLY A 233 6.53 -36.11 -46.95
CA GLY A 233 5.29 -35.54 -46.40
C GLY A 233 4.43 -36.62 -45.75
N GLU A 234 3.50 -36.19 -44.90
CA GLU A 234 2.47 -37.06 -44.29
C GLU A 234 1.10 -36.57 -44.75
N PRO A 235 0.72 -36.83 -46.01
CA PRO A 235 -0.65 -36.61 -46.46
C PRO A 235 -1.61 -37.57 -45.74
N ASP A 236 -2.83 -37.11 -45.42
CA ASP A 236 -3.81 -37.95 -44.72
C ASP A 236 -4.20 -39.19 -45.54
N ASN A 237 -4.41 -39.01 -46.84
CA ASN A 237 -4.75 -40.07 -47.77
C ASN A 237 -4.01 -39.87 -49.09
N THR A 238 -3.54 -40.95 -49.68
CA THR A 238 -2.90 -40.95 -51.00
C THR A 238 -3.35 -42.17 -51.77
N ILE A 239 -3.69 -41.95 -53.04
CA ILE A 239 -4.02 -43.00 -54.00
C ILE A 239 -3.03 -42.93 -55.15
N LYS A 240 -2.80 -44.06 -55.81
CA LYS A 240 -1.95 -44.14 -56.99
C LYS A 240 -2.82 -44.38 -58.22
N ILE A 241 -2.71 -43.49 -59.20
CA ILE A 241 -3.43 -43.51 -60.49
C ILE A 241 -2.42 -43.12 -61.57
N SER A 242 -2.31 -43.87 -62.68
CA SER A 242 -1.36 -43.56 -63.77
C SER A 242 0.11 -43.45 -63.35
N ASP A 243 0.53 -44.30 -62.40
CA ASP A 243 1.86 -44.21 -61.78
C ASP A 243 2.19 -42.91 -61.01
N GLU A 244 1.24 -42.00 -60.89
CA GLU A 244 1.35 -40.79 -60.07
C GLU A 244 0.58 -40.93 -58.74
N PHE A 245 1.10 -40.27 -57.70
CA PHE A 245 0.44 -40.15 -56.40
C PHE A 245 -0.50 -38.95 -56.39
N VAL A 246 -1.78 -39.19 -56.09
CA VAL A 246 -2.79 -38.14 -55.89
C VAL A 246 -3.08 -38.01 -54.40
N VAL A 247 -2.94 -36.78 -53.89
CA VAL A 247 -3.06 -36.46 -52.45
C VAL A 247 -4.45 -35.94 -52.12
N PHE A 248 -5.07 -36.56 -51.11
CA PHE A 248 -6.33 -36.16 -50.49
C PHE A 248 -6.11 -35.84 -49.01
N ASP A 249 -6.10 -34.56 -48.66
CA ASP A 249 -5.83 -34.08 -47.30
C ASP A 249 -7.14 -33.64 -46.63
N ALA A 250 -7.49 -34.19 -45.46
CA ALA A 250 -8.77 -33.90 -44.82
C ALA A 250 -8.67 -32.63 -43.94
N LYS A 251 -9.57 -31.67 -44.16
CA LYS A 251 -9.58 -30.39 -43.44
C LYS A 251 -10.97 -30.11 -42.89
N SER A 252 -11.05 -29.98 -41.56
CA SER A 252 -12.26 -29.56 -40.85
C SER A 252 -12.06 -28.19 -40.21
N PRO A 253 -13.10 -27.37 -40.06
CA PRO A 253 -13.05 -26.15 -39.27
C PRO A 253 -12.79 -26.49 -37.79
N ALA A 254 -12.01 -25.63 -37.13
CA ALA A 254 -11.66 -25.78 -35.71
C ALA A 254 -12.78 -25.31 -34.75
N GLY A 255 -14.00 -25.02 -35.24
CA GLY A 255 -15.11 -24.51 -34.42
C GLY A 255 -16.39 -24.26 -35.22
N ASP A 256 -17.42 -23.80 -34.51
CA ASP A 256 -18.74 -23.44 -35.10
C ASP A 256 -18.66 -22.15 -35.96
N ASP A 257 -17.69 -21.27 -35.67
CA ASP A 257 -17.46 -20.05 -36.43
C ASP A 257 -16.70 -20.34 -37.73
N LEU A 258 -17.45 -20.46 -38.83
CA LEU A 258 -16.93 -20.74 -40.17
C LEU A 258 -16.23 -19.55 -40.85
N SER A 259 -16.25 -18.36 -40.25
CA SER A 259 -15.70 -17.12 -40.83
C SER A 259 -14.20 -17.21 -41.13
N ASN A 260 -13.43 -17.89 -40.27
CA ASN A 260 -11.99 -18.06 -40.42
C ASN A 260 -11.59 -19.25 -41.31
N PHE A 261 -12.55 -20.11 -41.68
CA PHE A 261 -12.27 -21.35 -42.39
C PHE A 261 -11.70 -21.12 -43.79
N ARG A 262 -12.16 -20.08 -44.48
CA ARG A 262 -11.61 -19.65 -45.79
C ARG A 262 -10.11 -19.31 -45.73
N ASN A 263 -9.71 -18.51 -44.74
CA ASN A 263 -8.32 -18.12 -44.55
C ASN A 263 -7.45 -19.33 -44.17
N TYR A 264 -8.00 -20.24 -43.36
CA TYR A 264 -7.35 -21.50 -43.03
C TYR A 264 -7.09 -22.35 -44.29
N LEU A 265 -8.09 -22.55 -45.15
CA LEU A 265 -7.93 -23.31 -46.40
C LEU A 265 -6.91 -22.68 -47.34
N LYS A 266 -6.85 -21.35 -47.41
CA LYS A 266 -5.82 -20.62 -48.17
C LYS A 266 -4.41 -20.88 -47.63
N ALA A 267 -4.22 -20.86 -46.31
CA ALA A 267 -2.93 -21.18 -45.71
C ALA A 267 -2.54 -22.66 -45.93
N GLN A 268 -3.52 -23.57 -45.90
CA GLN A 268 -3.29 -24.99 -46.19
C GLN A 268 -2.93 -25.22 -47.67
N SER A 269 -3.54 -24.50 -48.61
CA SER A 269 -3.22 -24.62 -50.04
C SER A 269 -1.79 -24.15 -50.35
N GLU A 270 -1.31 -23.09 -49.69
CA GLU A 270 0.09 -22.65 -49.78
C GLU A 270 1.06 -23.67 -49.14
N SER A 271 0.68 -24.30 -48.02
CA SER A 271 1.46 -25.35 -47.35
C SER A 271 1.57 -26.64 -48.18
N ALA A 272 0.57 -26.92 -49.03
CA ALA A 272 0.55 -28.07 -49.93
C ALA A 272 1.68 -28.07 -50.98
N LYS A 273 2.44 -26.97 -51.11
CA LYS A 273 3.66 -26.89 -51.94
C LYS A 273 4.66 -27.99 -51.62
N LYS A 274 4.67 -28.51 -50.39
CA LYS A 274 5.54 -29.62 -49.96
C LYS A 274 5.30 -30.89 -50.79
N TYR A 275 4.06 -31.17 -51.18
CA TYR A 275 3.71 -32.32 -52.02
C TYR A 275 4.00 -32.04 -53.50
N ALA A 276 3.65 -30.84 -53.98
CA ALA A 276 3.82 -30.46 -55.38
C ALA A 276 5.29 -30.41 -55.86
N LYS A 277 6.26 -30.33 -54.95
CA LYS A 277 7.70 -30.37 -55.29
C LYS A 277 8.18 -31.76 -55.74
N GLU A 278 7.49 -32.80 -55.33
CA GLU A 278 7.88 -34.17 -55.64
C GLU A 278 7.51 -34.50 -57.09
N PRO A 279 8.36 -35.23 -57.83
CA PRO A 279 8.15 -35.49 -59.25
C PRO A 279 6.98 -36.46 -59.49
N ASP A 280 6.84 -37.48 -58.65
CA ASP A 280 5.85 -38.55 -58.80
C ASP A 280 4.47 -38.16 -58.22
N VAL A 281 4.31 -36.92 -57.77
CA VAL A 281 3.06 -36.41 -57.20
C VAL A 281 2.37 -35.51 -58.20
N ARG A 282 1.11 -35.82 -58.47
CA ARG A 282 0.25 -35.03 -59.37
C ARG A 282 0.14 -33.60 -58.87
N LYS A 283 0.17 -32.63 -59.79
CA LYS A 283 0.10 -31.19 -59.45
C LYS A 283 -1.31 -30.73 -59.04
N ASP A 284 -2.30 -31.61 -59.07
CA ASP A 284 -3.64 -31.36 -58.57
C ASP A 284 -3.80 -32.01 -57.18
N ILE A 285 -3.94 -31.18 -56.15
CA ILE A 285 -4.06 -31.61 -54.76
C ILE A 285 -5.48 -31.36 -54.27
N PHE A 286 -6.06 -32.30 -53.52
CA PHE A 286 -7.44 -32.22 -53.05
C PHE A 286 -7.51 -32.02 -51.54
N LEU A 287 -8.13 -30.93 -51.09
CA LEU A 287 -8.51 -30.71 -49.70
C LEU A 287 -9.96 -31.16 -49.52
N VAL A 288 -10.16 -32.20 -48.71
CA VAL A 288 -11.48 -32.77 -48.44
C VAL A 288 -12.08 -32.07 -47.22
N VAL A 289 -13.25 -31.46 -47.38
CA VAL A 289 -13.96 -30.73 -46.32
C VAL A 289 -15.34 -31.32 -46.03
N PRO A 290 -15.89 -31.12 -44.82
CA PRO A 290 -17.26 -31.51 -44.50
C PRO A 290 -18.29 -30.73 -45.36
N SER A 291 -19.36 -31.39 -45.80
CA SER A 291 -20.36 -30.80 -46.70
C SER A 291 -21.10 -29.59 -46.12
N ASN A 292 -21.27 -29.53 -44.79
CA ASN A 292 -21.88 -28.39 -44.10
C ASN A 292 -21.02 -27.12 -44.13
N THR A 293 -19.76 -27.20 -44.56
CA THR A 293 -18.86 -26.04 -44.64
C THR A 293 -18.89 -25.34 -45.99
N LEU A 294 -19.48 -25.97 -47.01
CA LEU A 294 -19.46 -25.48 -48.39
C LEU A 294 -20.15 -24.13 -48.54
N ASP A 295 -21.25 -23.89 -47.84
CA ASP A 295 -22.03 -22.64 -47.90
C ASP A 295 -21.22 -21.41 -47.44
N SER A 296 -20.17 -21.62 -46.65
CA SER A 296 -19.29 -20.54 -46.17
C SER A 296 -18.14 -20.19 -47.12
N LEU A 297 -17.97 -20.97 -48.19
CA LEU A 297 -16.86 -20.89 -49.13
C LEU A 297 -17.33 -20.33 -50.48
N ASP A 298 -16.71 -19.24 -50.93
CA ASP A 298 -16.95 -18.68 -52.27
C ASP A 298 -15.96 -19.22 -53.31
N GLN A 299 -14.83 -19.79 -52.85
CA GLN A 299 -13.72 -20.22 -53.70
C GLN A 299 -13.35 -21.67 -53.38
N PHE A 300 -13.42 -22.52 -54.41
CA PHE A 300 -13.12 -23.94 -54.33
C PHE A 300 -11.84 -24.35 -55.06
N VAL A 301 -11.20 -23.41 -55.77
CA VAL A 301 -9.98 -23.67 -56.53
C VAL A 301 -8.95 -22.59 -56.22
N PHE A 302 -7.80 -23.01 -55.71
CA PHE A 302 -6.61 -22.17 -55.54
C PHE A 302 -5.60 -22.52 -56.63
N ARG A 303 -5.48 -21.65 -57.64
CA ARG A 303 -4.48 -21.79 -58.70
C ARG A 303 -3.18 -21.15 -58.23
N LEU A 304 -2.16 -21.96 -58.00
CA LEU A 304 -0.82 -21.52 -57.67
C LEU A 304 0.07 -21.73 -58.91
N ALA A 305 1.26 -21.11 -58.94
CA ALA A 305 2.08 -21.10 -60.16
C ALA A 305 2.46 -22.51 -60.65
N ASP A 306 2.77 -23.41 -59.72
CA ASP A 306 3.32 -24.74 -60.03
C ASP A 306 2.31 -25.89 -59.81
N TYR A 307 1.15 -25.61 -59.21
CA TYR A 307 0.17 -26.63 -58.81
C TYR A 307 -1.21 -26.01 -58.51
N ASN A 308 -2.26 -26.84 -58.53
CA ASN A 308 -3.61 -26.44 -58.17
C ASN A 308 -4.08 -27.17 -56.91
N VAL A 309 -4.83 -26.46 -56.07
CA VAL A 309 -5.49 -27.05 -54.91
C VAL A 309 -7.00 -26.91 -55.05
N PHE A 310 -7.69 -28.04 -55.05
CA PHE A 310 -9.14 -28.14 -55.14
C PHE A 310 -9.72 -28.42 -53.76
N VAL A 311 -10.73 -27.66 -53.37
CA VAL A 311 -11.52 -27.91 -52.15
C VAL A 311 -12.75 -28.70 -52.56
N ILE A 312 -12.84 -29.94 -52.08
CA ILE A 312 -13.92 -30.87 -52.42
C ILE A 312 -14.66 -31.31 -51.16
N SER A 313 -15.95 -31.61 -51.29
CA SER A 313 -16.71 -32.19 -50.18
C SER A 313 -16.47 -33.69 -50.05
N ILE A 314 -16.77 -34.25 -48.88
CA ILE A 314 -16.76 -35.70 -48.66
C ILE A 314 -17.70 -36.45 -49.64
N ASP A 315 -18.84 -35.86 -50.01
CA ASP A 315 -19.80 -36.46 -50.94
C ASP A 315 -19.28 -36.50 -52.38
N SER A 316 -18.32 -35.63 -52.72
CA SER A 316 -17.72 -35.53 -54.06
C SER A 316 -16.50 -36.43 -54.24
N LEU A 317 -16.04 -37.13 -53.21
CA LEU A 317 -14.85 -37.98 -53.27
C LEU A 317 -14.94 -39.05 -54.37
N GLU A 318 -16.04 -39.80 -54.37
CA GLU A 318 -16.26 -40.89 -55.33
C GLU A 318 -16.28 -40.41 -56.79
N PRO A 319 -17.10 -39.41 -57.18
CA PRO A 319 -17.09 -38.93 -58.56
C PRO A 319 -15.74 -38.31 -58.97
N VAL A 320 -15.02 -37.65 -58.06
CA VAL A 320 -13.69 -37.09 -58.34
C VAL A 320 -12.68 -38.22 -58.59
N ILE A 321 -12.59 -39.21 -57.71
CA ILE A 321 -11.67 -40.34 -57.87
C ILE A 321 -11.96 -41.09 -59.17
N LEU A 322 -13.22 -41.36 -59.48
CA LEU A 322 -13.62 -41.98 -60.75
C LEU A 322 -13.29 -41.12 -61.96
N SER A 323 -13.40 -39.78 -61.85
CA SER A 323 -13.00 -38.90 -62.94
C SER A 323 -11.49 -38.96 -63.20
N LEU A 324 -10.67 -39.07 -62.16
CA LEU A 324 -9.22 -39.23 -62.29
C LEU A 324 -8.86 -40.58 -62.93
N GLN A 325 -9.55 -41.65 -62.53
CA GLN A 325 -9.39 -42.97 -63.13
C GLN A 325 -9.86 -43.00 -64.60
N LYS A 326 -10.92 -42.26 -64.95
CA LYS A 326 -11.31 -42.12 -66.37
C LYS A 326 -10.29 -41.32 -67.17
N ILE A 327 -9.69 -40.29 -66.59
CA ILE A 327 -8.61 -39.54 -67.26
C ILE A 327 -7.42 -40.46 -67.53
N GLU A 328 -7.12 -41.40 -66.63
CA GLU A 328 -6.14 -42.46 -66.89
C GLU A 328 -6.52 -43.29 -68.14
N GLU A 329 -7.77 -43.74 -68.26
CA GLU A 329 -8.24 -44.46 -69.46
C GLU A 329 -8.07 -43.63 -70.76
N TYR A 330 -8.24 -42.30 -70.69
CA TYR A 330 -7.99 -41.39 -71.83
C TYR A 330 -6.51 -41.09 -72.06
N GLU A 331 -5.67 -41.14 -71.04
CA GLU A 331 -4.21 -41.00 -71.18
C GLU A 331 -3.60 -42.26 -71.79
N PHE A 332 -4.19 -43.42 -71.51
CA PHE A 332 -4.07 -44.66 -72.30
C PHE A 332 -4.80 -44.56 -73.64
N ALA A 333 -4.69 -43.42 -74.33
CA ALA A 333 -5.04 -43.25 -75.72
C ALA A 333 -4.08 -43.98 -76.66
N GLU A 334 -3.88 -45.29 -76.44
CA GLU A 334 -3.80 -46.25 -77.55
C GLU A 334 -5.07 -46.23 -78.43
N GLN A 335 -6.08 -45.43 -78.06
CA GLN A 335 -7.24 -45.03 -78.87
C GLN A 335 -7.29 -43.56 -79.30
N LEU A 336 -6.19 -42.78 -79.33
CA LEU A 336 -6.18 -41.66 -80.29
C LEU A 336 -6.37 -42.33 -81.65
N SER A 337 -7.42 -41.96 -82.39
CA SER A 337 -7.62 -42.54 -83.71
C SER A 337 -6.35 -42.29 -84.54
N PRO A 338 -5.99 -43.17 -85.49
CA PRO A 338 -4.88 -42.90 -86.40
C PRO A 338 -4.95 -41.48 -86.99
N GLU A 339 -6.16 -40.95 -87.21
CA GLU A 339 -6.38 -39.58 -87.69
C GLU A 339 -6.04 -38.49 -86.68
N GLU A 340 -6.37 -38.65 -85.39
CA GLU A 340 -6.03 -37.65 -84.36
C GLU A 340 -4.52 -37.62 -84.10
N ARG A 341 -3.87 -38.79 -84.11
CA ARG A 341 -2.40 -38.88 -84.07
C ARG A 341 -1.76 -38.21 -85.28
N GLU A 342 -2.29 -38.48 -86.47
CA GLU A 342 -1.78 -37.85 -87.70
C GLU A 342 -2.00 -36.34 -87.68
N ASN A 343 -3.13 -35.86 -87.19
CA ASN A 343 -3.43 -34.43 -87.07
C ASN A 343 -2.49 -33.72 -86.08
N ILE A 344 -2.25 -34.31 -84.91
CA ILE A 344 -1.28 -33.77 -83.93
C ILE A 344 0.12 -33.76 -84.55
N CYS A 345 0.56 -34.87 -85.14
CA CYS A 345 1.85 -34.97 -85.83
C CYS A 345 1.98 -33.95 -86.97
N ARG A 346 0.90 -33.69 -87.71
CA ARG A 346 0.86 -32.71 -88.80
C ARG A 346 0.95 -31.28 -88.27
N VAL A 347 0.22 -30.94 -87.21
CA VAL A 347 0.27 -29.60 -86.58
C VAL A 347 1.64 -29.37 -85.96
N LEU A 348 2.16 -30.33 -85.20
CA LEU A 348 3.48 -30.24 -84.57
C LEU A 348 4.58 -30.17 -85.62
N GLY A 349 4.49 -30.99 -86.68
CA GLY A 349 5.41 -30.95 -87.82
C GLY A 349 5.40 -29.58 -88.52
N LYS A 350 4.22 -29.01 -88.78
CA LYS A 350 4.08 -27.65 -89.34
C LYS A 350 4.67 -26.60 -88.41
N PHE A 351 4.39 -26.67 -87.10
CA PHE A 351 4.91 -25.72 -86.11
C PHE A 351 6.43 -25.79 -86.00
N VAL A 352 7.01 -26.99 -85.89
CA VAL A 352 8.46 -27.19 -85.84
C VAL A 352 9.10 -26.72 -87.14
N HIS A 353 8.51 -27.01 -88.29
CA HIS A 353 9.02 -26.54 -89.58
C HIS A 353 9.00 -25.02 -89.69
N LEU A 354 7.87 -24.37 -89.37
CA LEU A 354 7.75 -22.91 -89.35
C LEU A 354 8.74 -22.27 -88.37
N SER A 355 8.89 -22.84 -87.18
CA SER A 355 9.83 -22.34 -86.16
C SER A 355 11.29 -22.48 -86.64
N LYS A 356 11.68 -23.64 -87.17
CA LYS A 356 13.01 -23.84 -87.79
C LYS A 356 13.24 -22.84 -88.91
N ARG A 357 12.23 -22.60 -89.75
CA ARG A 357 12.35 -21.67 -90.87
C ARG A 357 12.46 -20.22 -90.42
N ARG A 358 11.73 -19.83 -89.37
CA ARG A 358 11.85 -18.51 -88.75
C ARG A 358 13.23 -18.29 -88.17
N ILE A 359 13.75 -19.25 -87.41
CA ILE A 359 15.13 -19.21 -86.87
C ILE A 359 16.16 -19.06 -87.99
N GLN A 360 16.01 -19.81 -89.08
CA GLN A 360 16.90 -19.69 -90.25
C GLN A 360 16.83 -18.30 -90.91
N ILE A 361 15.63 -17.75 -91.09
CA ILE A 361 15.42 -16.42 -91.70
C ILE A 361 15.99 -15.32 -90.80
N ASP A 362 15.66 -15.35 -89.50
CA ASP A 362 16.17 -14.38 -88.54
C ASP A 362 17.69 -14.49 -88.43
N GLY A 363 18.26 -15.70 -88.46
CA GLY A 363 19.71 -15.92 -88.50
C GLY A 363 20.38 -15.36 -89.76
N PHE A 364 19.73 -15.46 -90.93
CA PHE A 364 20.21 -14.86 -92.17
C PHE A 364 20.21 -13.32 -92.08
N PHE A 365 19.10 -12.72 -91.65
CA PHE A 365 19.01 -11.26 -91.53
C PHE A 365 19.96 -10.71 -90.47
N THR A 366 20.11 -11.41 -89.34
CA THR A 366 21.08 -11.05 -88.30
C THR A 366 22.48 -10.93 -88.89
N ARG A 367 22.90 -11.87 -89.74
CA ARG A 367 24.22 -11.80 -90.39
C ARG A 367 24.33 -10.66 -91.39
N GLN A 368 23.30 -10.41 -92.20
CA GLN A 368 23.26 -9.27 -93.13
C GLN A 368 23.34 -7.93 -92.37
N PHE A 369 22.66 -7.83 -91.22
CA PHE A 369 22.75 -6.64 -90.37
C PHE A 369 24.14 -6.47 -89.78
N PHE A 370 24.80 -7.53 -89.31
CA PHE A 370 26.20 -7.43 -88.86
C PHE A 370 27.14 -6.95 -89.98
N GLU A 371 26.98 -7.47 -91.19
CA GLU A 371 27.79 -7.02 -92.33
C GLU A 371 27.57 -5.53 -92.62
N LEU A 372 26.33 -5.05 -92.55
CA LEU A 372 26.00 -3.64 -92.72
C LEU A 372 26.58 -2.77 -91.60
N VAL A 373 26.50 -3.23 -90.34
CA VAL A 373 27.07 -2.54 -89.17
C VAL A 373 28.59 -2.43 -89.32
N TYR A 374 29.28 -3.52 -89.66
CA TYR A 374 30.74 -3.51 -89.87
C TYR A 374 31.16 -2.62 -91.03
N ARG A 375 30.43 -2.63 -92.15
CA ARG A 375 30.69 -1.70 -93.28
C ARG A 375 30.47 -0.25 -92.87
N SER A 376 29.41 0.02 -92.09
CA SER A 376 29.13 1.37 -91.58
C SER A 376 30.22 1.84 -90.61
N GLU A 377 30.75 0.98 -89.74
CA GLU A 377 31.88 1.34 -88.86
C GLU A 377 33.19 1.54 -89.64
N ALA A 378 33.43 0.78 -90.71
CA ALA A 378 34.68 0.84 -91.48
C ALA A 378 34.73 2.01 -92.48
N ASP A 379 33.60 2.32 -93.12
CA ASP A 379 33.54 3.29 -94.23
C ASP A 379 33.27 4.73 -93.76
N LEU A 380 32.88 4.94 -92.48
CA LEU A 380 32.58 6.28 -91.96
C LEU A 380 33.82 6.98 -91.35
N PRO A 381 34.04 8.27 -91.66
CA PRO A 381 35.01 9.12 -90.96
C PRO A 381 34.75 9.21 -89.44
N LYS A 382 35.83 9.31 -88.65
CA LYS A 382 35.78 9.25 -87.17
C LYS A 382 34.88 10.29 -86.51
N ASP A 383 34.77 11.48 -87.09
CA ASP A 383 33.93 12.59 -86.62
C ASP A 383 32.43 12.34 -86.82
N ILE A 384 32.06 11.62 -87.89
CA ILE A 384 30.68 11.20 -88.14
C ILE A 384 30.33 9.99 -87.26
N LEU A 385 31.27 9.06 -87.09
CA LEU A 385 31.09 7.86 -86.26
C LEU A 385 30.81 8.20 -84.79
N GLU A 386 31.48 9.23 -84.24
CA GLU A 386 31.23 9.72 -82.88
C GLU A 386 29.79 10.23 -82.71
N LYS A 387 29.28 11.02 -83.69
CA LYS A 387 27.88 11.47 -83.69
C LYS A 387 26.90 10.33 -83.86
N VAL A 388 27.20 9.34 -84.71
CA VAL A 388 26.34 8.15 -84.90
C VAL A 388 26.22 7.36 -83.59
N SER A 389 27.31 7.19 -82.85
CA SER A 389 27.28 6.53 -81.53
C SER A 389 26.49 7.33 -80.48
N GLU A 390 26.54 8.66 -80.52
CA GLU A 390 25.70 9.51 -79.66
C GLU A 390 24.20 9.34 -79.98
N PHE A 391 23.82 9.27 -81.26
CA PHE A 391 22.44 9.03 -81.68
C PHE A 391 21.95 7.61 -81.34
N GLU A 392 22.78 6.58 -81.55
CA GLU A 392 22.47 5.20 -81.19
C GLU A 392 22.18 5.05 -79.68
N ARG A 393 22.99 5.68 -78.83
CA ARG A 393 22.78 5.68 -77.36
C ARG A 393 21.52 6.44 -76.95
N ALA A 394 21.08 7.41 -77.75
CA ALA A 394 19.90 8.23 -77.49
C ALA A 394 18.60 7.59 -78.00
N GLU A 395 18.69 6.69 -78.99
CA GLU A 395 17.55 6.02 -79.59
C GLU A 395 17.01 4.89 -78.68
N LYS A 396 15.68 4.74 -78.63
CA LYS A 396 15.02 3.74 -77.80
C LYS A 396 14.59 2.56 -78.65
N ILE A 397 15.12 1.38 -78.37
CA ILE A 397 14.74 0.15 -79.08
C ILE A 397 14.18 -0.90 -78.10
N ASN A 398 12.85 -1.03 -78.18
CA ASN A 398 11.95 -2.15 -77.85
C ASN A 398 11.26 -2.31 -76.46
N PRO A 399 9.99 -2.79 -76.45
CA PRO A 399 9.15 -3.08 -75.29
C PRO A 399 9.59 -4.43 -74.71
N PRO A 400 9.87 -4.58 -73.39
CA PRO A 400 9.00 -4.13 -72.30
C PRO A 400 9.74 -3.50 -71.10
N ILE A 401 11.06 -3.27 -71.14
CA ILE A 401 11.82 -2.78 -69.96
C ILE A 401 12.87 -1.76 -70.42
N GLU A 402 12.53 -0.48 -70.29
CA GLU A 402 13.45 0.63 -70.57
C GLU A 402 14.64 0.65 -69.61
N ARG A 403 15.85 0.52 -70.14
CA ARG A 403 17.05 1.15 -69.56
C ARG A 403 17.82 1.83 -70.70
N ARG A 404 17.80 3.16 -70.72
CA ARG A 404 18.65 3.94 -71.64
C ARG A 404 20.13 3.70 -71.33
N ALA A 405 20.98 3.91 -72.34
CA ALA A 405 22.44 4.02 -72.26
C ALA A 405 23.29 2.72 -72.26
N LYS A 406 22.82 1.62 -72.86
CA LYS A 406 23.73 0.52 -73.23
C LYS A 406 24.16 0.64 -74.69
N HIS A 407 25.44 0.95 -74.90
CA HIS A 407 26.09 0.76 -76.19
C HIS A 407 26.12 -0.74 -76.49
N ILE A 408 25.64 -1.15 -77.65
CA ILE A 408 25.58 -2.56 -78.01
C ILE A 408 26.88 -2.90 -78.74
N SER A 409 27.76 -3.67 -78.10
CA SER A 409 29.03 -4.08 -78.72
C SER A 409 28.77 -5.09 -79.84
N ALA A 410 29.16 -4.76 -81.08
CA ALA A 410 29.06 -5.67 -82.22
C ALA A 410 29.78 -7.02 -81.96
N LYS A 411 30.90 -6.99 -81.23
CA LYS A 411 31.66 -8.19 -80.85
C LYS A 411 30.95 -9.10 -79.85
N GLU A 412 30.25 -8.50 -78.87
CA GLU A 412 29.50 -9.27 -77.87
C GLU A 412 28.28 -9.95 -78.51
N LEU A 413 27.55 -9.23 -79.36
CA LEU A 413 26.42 -9.80 -80.09
C LEU A 413 26.87 -10.90 -81.08
N GLU A 414 28.02 -10.76 -81.72
CA GLU A 414 28.55 -11.80 -82.62
C GLU A 414 28.91 -13.07 -81.84
N GLN A 415 29.48 -12.94 -80.64
CA GLN A 415 29.76 -14.07 -79.76
C GLN A 415 28.48 -14.77 -79.30
N GLU A 416 27.45 -14.03 -78.88
CA GLU A 416 26.13 -14.59 -78.54
C GLU A 416 25.46 -15.26 -79.75
N THR A 417 25.59 -14.67 -80.94
CA THR A 417 25.05 -15.27 -82.16
C THR A 417 25.80 -16.55 -82.54
N SER A 418 27.10 -16.62 -82.26
CA SER A 418 27.93 -17.83 -82.51
C SER A 418 27.60 -18.97 -81.56
N SER A 419 27.34 -18.69 -80.27
CA SER A 419 26.88 -19.69 -79.31
C SER A 419 25.48 -20.18 -79.65
N LEU A 420 24.56 -19.28 -80.05
CA LEU A 420 23.23 -19.64 -80.53
C LEU A 420 23.28 -20.50 -81.80
N LYS A 421 24.18 -20.20 -82.74
CA LYS A 421 24.40 -21.06 -83.92
C LYS A 421 24.92 -22.44 -83.54
N SER A 422 25.85 -22.52 -82.60
CA SER A 422 26.37 -23.80 -82.09
C SER A 422 25.25 -24.62 -81.41
N GLU A 423 24.40 -23.98 -80.63
CA GLU A 423 23.26 -24.63 -79.98
C GLU A 423 22.20 -25.09 -81.00
N ALA A 424 21.91 -24.25 -82.00
CA ALA A 424 20.99 -24.57 -83.09
C ALA A 424 21.50 -25.76 -83.93
N ASN A 425 22.80 -25.80 -84.24
CA ASN A 425 23.42 -26.91 -84.96
C ASN A 425 23.45 -28.20 -84.12
N ALA A 426 23.73 -28.11 -82.81
CA ALA A 426 23.63 -29.26 -81.89
C ALA A 426 22.21 -29.84 -81.81
N LYS A 427 21.19 -28.99 -82.00
CA LYS A 427 19.77 -29.37 -82.10
C LYS A 427 19.33 -29.73 -83.54
N GLY A 428 20.26 -29.86 -84.49
CA GLY A 428 20.00 -30.31 -85.87
C GLY A 428 19.30 -29.28 -86.77
N ILE A 429 19.37 -27.99 -86.43
CA ILE A 429 18.84 -26.90 -87.26
C ILE A 429 19.96 -26.42 -88.19
N LEU A 430 19.90 -26.82 -89.46
CA LEU A 430 20.89 -26.41 -90.46
C LEU A 430 20.81 -24.91 -90.72
N THR A 431 21.88 -24.19 -90.41
CA THR A 431 22.02 -22.73 -90.64
C THR A 431 22.92 -22.41 -91.84
N GLU A 432 23.30 -23.41 -92.65
CA GLU A 432 24.25 -23.25 -93.74
C GLU A 432 23.76 -22.33 -94.88
N GLU A 433 24.67 -21.45 -95.32
CA GLU A 433 24.40 -20.27 -96.14
C GLU A 433 24.12 -20.56 -97.61
N SER A 434 24.73 -21.62 -98.16
CA SER A 434 24.78 -21.87 -99.61
C SER A 434 23.42 -22.26 -100.21
N ILE A 435 22.58 -22.93 -99.43
CA ILE A 435 21.26 -23.41 -99.87
C ILE A 435 20.18 -22.33 -99.72
N LEU A 436 20.31 -21.46 -98.73
CA LEU A 436 19.34 -20.41 -98.42
C LEU A 436 19.49 -19.19 -99.33
N SER A 437 20.73 -18.72 -99.51
CA SER A 437 21.06 -17.62 -100.42
C SER A 437 20.67 -17.93 -101.87
N SER A 438 20.99 -19.13 -102.35
CA SER A 438 20.61 -19.57 -103.69
C SER A 438 19.10 -19.75 -103.89
N ARG A 439 18.31 -19.95 -102.84
CA ARG A 439 16.84 -20.03 -102.91
C ARG A 439 16.15 -18.68 -102.73
N LEU A 440 16.66 -17.82 -101.85
CA LEU A 440 16.13 -16.46 -101.67
C LEU A 440 16.41 -15.59 -102.90
N ASN A 441 17.59 -15.70 -103.51
CA ASN A 441 17.95 -14.97 -104.73
C ASN A 441 17.23 -15.49 -105.99
N LYS A 442 16.58 -16.66 -105.92
CA LYS A 442 15.69 -17.20 -106.96
C LYS A 442 14.23 -16.77 -106.79
N LEU A 443 13.91 -16.01 -105.73
CA LEU A 443 12.57 -15.44 -105.60
C LEU A 443 12.37 -14.36 -106.68
N PRO A 444 11.15 -14.26 -107.24
CA PRO A 444 10.86 -13.41 -108.39
C PRO A 444 11.13 -11.92 -108.18
N LEU A 445 11.27 -11.48 -106.91
CA LEU A 445 11.64 -10.11 -106.57
C LEU A 445 13.12 -9.78 -106.87
N TYR A 446 13.98 -10.79 -106.94
CA TYR A 446 15.45 -10.65 -107.08
C TYR A 446 15.99 -11.28 -108.37
N SER A 447 15.17 -11.99 -109.16
CA SER A 447 15.54 -12.47 -110.50
C SER A 447 15.29 -11.38 -111.54
N THR A 448 16.34 -10.93 -112.23
CA THR A 448 16.24 -9.92 -113.31
C THR A 448 15.80 -10.47 -114.67
N GLU A 449 15.35 -11.73 -114.74
CA GLU A 449 14.85 -12.34 -115.97
C GLU A 449 13.36 -12.70 -115.86
N PRO A 450 12.52 -12.34 -116.84
CA PRO A 450 11.14 -12.80 -116.90
C PRO A 450 11.10 -14.28 -117.32
N ASP A 451 10.51 -15.12 -116.48
CA ASP A 451 10.33 -16.56 -116.70
C ASP A 451 9.28 -16.80 -117.83
N PRO A 452 9.62 -17.44 -118.97
CA PRO A 452 8.73 -17.53 -120.12
C PRO A 452 7.65 -18.64 -120.03
N GLU A 453 7.59 -19.43 -118.95
CA GLU A 453 6.75 -20.64 -118.87
C GLU A 453 5.58 -20.60 -117.87
N LYS A 454 5.07 -19.41 -117.49
CA LYS A 454 3.79 -19.33 -116.77
C LYS A 454 2.72 -18.60 -117.57
N LYS A 455 2.26 -19.27 -118.63
CA LYS A 455 0.86 -19.15 -119.08
C LYS A 455 0.10 -20.34 -118.52
N ASP A 456 -1.09 -20.03 -118.00
CA ASP A 456 -2.16 -20.95 -117.63
C ASP A 456 -1.91 -21.81 -116.38
N GLU A 457 -2.28 -21.26 -115.22
CA GLU A 457 -2.90 -21.99 -114.10
C GLU A 457 -3.35 -20.99 -113.01
N GLN A 458 -4.38 -20.18 -113.35
CA GLN A 458 -5.29 -19.62 -112.36
C GLN A 458 -6.63 -20.33 -112.56
N GLY A 459 -6.71 -21.54 -112.02
CA GLY A 459 -7.98 -22.20 -111.73
C GLY A 459 -8.43 -21.81 -110.33
N ASP A 460 -9.72 -21.51 -110.22
CA ASP A 460 -10.44 -20.97 -109.06
C ASP A 460 -10.03 -21.53 -107.70
N LEU A 461 -9.84 -20.61 -106.75
CA LEU A 461 -9.72 -20.91 -105.32
C LEU A 461 -10.81 -20.22 -104.48
N PHE A 462 -11.91 -19.84 -105.14
CA PHE A 462 -13.13 -19.38 -104.49
C PHE A 462 -14.34 -19.89 -105.27
N ASP A 463 -14.66 -21.17 -105.05
CA ASP A 463 -16.03 -21.71 -105.02
C ASP A 463 -16.08 -22.88 -104.03
#